data_AF-A0A7X7V5J1-F1
#
_entry.id   AF-A0A7X7V5J1-F1
#
_cell.length_a   1.000
_cell.length_b   1.000
_cell.length_c   1.000
_cell.angle_alpha   90.00
_cell.angle_beta   90.00
_cell.angle_gamma   90.00
#
_symmetry.space_group_name_H-M   'P 1'
#
loop_
_entity.id
_entity.type
_entity.pdbx_description
1 polymer ?
#
loop_
_entity_poly.entity_id
_entity_poly.type
_entity_poly.pdbx_seq_one_letter_code
_entity_poly.pdbx_strand_id
1 'polypeptide(L)'
;MRTVVIIGASTPIGQAALAIAATRRADYLIDGLTDDGAEPRQLAELCLEFTPLRVGITDDYAVGQFWGEREDISIDLGLVDWEVADLDVVGGPSAAVEVAGIASDIAVIGLTGDPGRAAAEAARTAGTPVILVPGEIASEGLQAVSESSLADVLLGRTDRGQ
;
A
#
# COMPACT_ATOMS: atom_id res chain seq x y z
N MET A 1 2.63 -13.05 11.23
CA MET A 1 2.87 -12.06 10.17
C MET A 1 1.63 -12.02 9.30
N ARG A 2 1.05 -10.85 9.11
CA ARG A 2 -0.11 -10.58 8.25
C ARG A 2 0.36 -9.87 7.00
N THR A 3 -0.19 -10.25 5.86
CA THR A 3 0.05 -9.62 4.56
C THR A 3 -0.84 -8.40 4.40
N VAL A 4 -0.28 -7.30 3.90
CA VAL A 4 -0.97 -6.03 3.76
C VAL A 4 -0.79 -5.48 2.35
N VAL A 5 -1.88 -5.02 1.76
CA VAL A 5 -1.83 -4.15 0.57
C VAL A 5 -2.24 -2.74 0.95
N ILE A 6 -1.51 -1.74 0.45
CA ILE A 6 -1.75 -0.33 0.74
C ILE A 6 -2.00 0.40 -0.58
N ILE A 7 -3.21 0.92 -0.75
CA ILE A 7 -3.64 1.64 -1.95
C ILE A 7 -3.62 3.14 -1.68
N GLY A 8 -2.73 3.88 -2.35
CA GLY A 8 -2.53 5.31 -2.13
C GLY A 8 -1.52 5.58 -1.02
N ALA A 9 -0.26 5.21 -1.25
CA ALA A 9 0.87 5.34 -0.34
C ALA A 9 1.10 6.79 0.12
N SER A 10 0.99 7.76 -0.79
CA SER A 10 1.10 9.20 -0.51
C SER A 10 -0.10 9.81 0.23
N THR A 11 -1.21 9.08 0.38
CA THR A 11 -2.38 9.59 1.12
C THR A 11 -2.11 9.59 2.63
N PRO A 12 -2.78 10.43 3.44
CA PRO A 12 -2.61 10.42 4.89
C PRO A 12 -2.84 9.04 5.54
N ILE A 13 -3.84 8.29 5.08
CA ILE A 13 -4.11 6.93 5.58
C ILE A 13 -3.01 5.96 5.13
N GLY A 14 -2.54 6.05 3.88
CA GLY A 14 -1.44 5.24 3.38
C GLY A 14 -0.14 5.48 4.15
N GLN A 15 0.23 6.74 4.38
CA GLN A 15 1.40 7.14 5.16
C GLN A 15 1.30 6.64 6.61
N ALA A 16 0.14 6.76 7.25
CA ALA A 16 -0.06 6.21 8.59
C ALA A 16 0.06 4.68 8.62
N ALA A 17 -0.45 3.98 7.60
CA ALA A 17 -0.32 2.53 7.48
C ALA A 17 1.14 2.09 7.35
N LEU A 18 1.89 2.77 6.47
CA LEU A 18 3.32 2.54 6.27
C LEU A 18 4.11 2.83 7.55
N ALA A 19 3.83 3.93 8.25
CA ALA A 19 4.47 4.26 9.52
C ALA A 19 4.22 3.19 10.59
N ILE A 20 2.99 2.67 10.69
CA ILE A 20 2.67 1.56 11.61
C ILE A 20 3.45 0.30 11.20
N ALA A 21 3.42 -0.08 9.92
CA ALA A 21 4.13 -1.24 9.40
C ALA A 21 5.65 -1.13 9.65
N ALA A 22 6.23 0.06 9.48
CA ALA A 22 7.64 0.34 9.74
C ALA A 22 8.03 0.03 11.20
N THR A 23 7.17 0.38 12.16
CA THR A 23 7.40 0.10 13.58
C THR A 23 7.08 -1.34 13.99
N ARG A 24 6.45 -2.14 13.11
CA ARG A 24 5.87 -3.46 13.39
C ARG A 24 6.22 -4.48 12.31
N ARG A 25 7.46 -4.47 11.83
CA ARG A 25 7.97 -5.35 10.76
C ARG A 25 7.80 -6.85 11.02
N ALA A 26 7.77 -7.27 12.29
CA ALA A 26 7.53 -8.67 12.65
C ALA A 26 6.06 -9.10 12.49
N ASP A 27 5.15 -8.12 12.51
CA ASP A 27 3.71 -8.34 12.50
C ASP A 27 3.12 -8.19 11.09
N TYR A 28 3.69 -7.31 10.25
CA TYR A 28 3.19 -6.99 8.91
C TYR A 28 4.24 -7.15 7.81
N LEU A 29 3.80 -7.72 6.69
CA LEU A 29 4.51 -7.74 5.42
C LEU A 29 3.68 -6.97 4.39
N ILE A 30 4.31 -6.05 3.66
CA ILE A 30 3.63 -5.30 2.59
C ILE A 30 3.80 -6.09 1.30
N ASP A 31 2.74 -6.68 0.76
CA ASP A 31 2.79 -7.44 -0.48
C ASP A 31 2.50 -6.55 -1.71
N GLY A 32 1.75 -5.48 -1.50
CA GLY A 32 1.31 -4.56 -2.54
C GLY A 32 1.27 -3.11 -2.08
N LEU A 33 1.73 -2.21 -2.93
CA LEU A 33 1.70 -0.77 -2.70
C LEU A 33 1.21 -0.05 -3.96
N THR A 34 0.39 0.99 -3.85
CA THR A 34 0.13 1.87 -5.00
C THR A 34 0.29 3.33 -4.69
N ASP A 35 0.71 4.09 -5.69
CA ASP A 35 0.87 5.54 -5.62
C ASP A 35 0.54 6.18 -6.98
N ASP A 36 0.41 7.50 -7.03
CA ASP A 36 0.25 8.20 -8.30
C ASP A 36 1.58 8.37 -9.05
N GLY A 37 2.71 8.30 -8.36
CA GLY A 37 4.04 8.46 -8.93
C GLY A 37 4.51 9.91 -9.00
N ALA A 38 3.84 10.85 -8.33
CA ALA A 38 4.24 12.26 -8.31
C ALA A 38 5.64 12.47 -7.70
N GLU A 39 6.03 11.61 -6.74
CA GLU A 39 7.32 11.62 -6.06
C GLU A 39 8.04 10.27 -6.28
N PRO A 40 8.61 10.03 -7.48
CA PRO A 40 9.13 8.71 -7.87
C PRO A 40 10.26 8.22 -6.96
N ARG A 41 11.10 9.13 -6.46
CA ARG A 41 12.18 8.79 -5.52
C ARG A 41 11.63 8.28 -4.19
N GLN A 42 10.64 8.96 -3.63
CA GLN A 42 10.01 8.54 -2.38
C GLN A 42 9.34 7.17 -2.54
N LEU A 43 8.68 6.92 -3.67
CA LEU A 43 8.08 5.62 -3.94
C LEU A 43 9.14 4.51 -4.08
N ALA A 44 10.27 4.79 -4.72
CA ALA A 44 11.40 3.86 -4.83
C ALA A 44 12.02 3.53 -3.46
N GLU A 45 12.21 4.54 -2.60
CA GLU A 45 12.65 4.36 -1.22
C GLU A 45 11.69 3.45 -0.44
N LEU A 46 10.38 3.66 -0.55
CA LEU A 46 9.37 2.79 0.06
C LEU A 46 9.45 1.35 -0.47
N CYS A 47 9.67 1.16 -1.77
CA CYS A 47 9.78 -0.18 -2.36
C CYS A 47 11.05 -0.91 -1.90
N LEU A 48 12.17 -0.20 -1.73
CA LEU A 48 13.38 -0.78 -1.15
C LEU A 48 13.23 -1.05 0.35
N GLU A 49 12.51 -0.17 1.05
CA GLU A 49 12.28 -0.28 2.48
C GLU A 49 11.34 -1.46 2.83
N PHE A 50 10.23 -1.61 2.11
CA PHE A 50 9.18 -2.58 2.41
C PHE A 50 9.19 -3.83 1.53
N THR A 51 9.99 -3.82 0.45
CA THR A 51 10.15 -4.92 -0.50
C THR A 51 8.81 -5.53 -0.93
N PRO A 52 7.84 -4.73 -1.42
CA PRO A 52 6.58 -5.28 -1.89
C PRO A 52 6.79 -6.19 -3.09
N LEU A 53 5.91 -7.17 -3.28
CA LEU A 53 5.95 -8.04 -4.45
C LEU A 53 5.47 -7.30 -5.70
N ARG A 54 4.53 -6.36 -5.52
CA ARG A 54 3.99 -5.54 -6.60
C ARG A 54 3.83 -4.08 -6.18
N VAL A 55 4.19 -3.17 -7.07
CA VAL A 55 3.84 -1.74 -6.96
C VAL A 55 2.95 -1.32 -8.14
N GLY A 56 1.92 -0.55 -7.85
CA GLY A 56 1.04 0.06 -8.84
C GLY A 56 1.31 1.57 -8.93
N ILE A 57 1.53 2.09 -10.13
CA ILE A 57 1.75 3.51 -10.37
C ILE A 57 0.64 4.01 -11.30
N THR A 58 -0.27 4.84 -10.81
CA THR A 58 -1.46 5.20 -11.60
C THR A 58 -1.17 6.14 -12.76
N ASP A 59 -0.11 6.95 -12.67
CA ASP A 59 0.41 7.69 -13.82
C ASP A 59 1.46 6.85 -14.57
N ASP A 60 1.09 6.34 -15.75
CA ASP A 60 1.98 5.57 -16.62
C ASP A 60 3.27 6.32 -16.98
N TYR A 61 3.23 7.65 -17.04
CA TYR A 61 4.41 8.46 -17.37
C TYR A 61 5.46 8.47 -16.24
N ALA A 62 5.05 8.18 -15.01
CA ALA A 62 5.94 8.16 -13.85
C ALA A 62 6.71 6.83 -13.71
N VAL A 63 6.28 5.75 -14.37
CA VAL A 63 6.90 4.41 -14.26
C VAL A 63 8.39 4.43 -14.62
N GLY A 64 8.76 5.12 -15.70
CA GLY A 64 10.15 5.21 -16.12
C GLY A 64 11.02 5.98 -15.13
N GLN A 65 10.48 7.05 -14.53
CA GLN A 65 11.19 7.84 -13.52
C GLN A 65 11.38 7.05 -12.22
N PHE A 66 10.35 6.31 -11.80
CA PHE A 66 10.42 5.40 -10.66
C PHE A 66 11.57 4.38 -10.81
N TRP A 67 11.69 3.74 -11.98
CA TRP A 67 12.76 2.79 -12.23
C TRP A 67 14.15 3.42 -12.18
N GLY A 68 14.32 4.62 -12.75
CA GLY A 68 15.57 5.36 -12.68
C GLY A 68 15.97 5.69 -11.24
N GLU A 69 15.05 6.24 -10.44
CA GLU A 69 15.33 6.55 -9.03
C GLU A 69 15.66 5.30 -8.22
N ARG A 70 14.96 4.18 -8.47
CA ARG A 70 15.23 2.92 -7.78
C ARG A 70 16.61 2.36 -8.10
N GLU A 71 17.03 2.45 -9.36
CA GLU A 71 18.38 2.08 -9.80
C GLU A 71 19.43 2.98 -9.13
N ASP A 72 19.24 4.29 -9.17
CA ASP A 72 20.15 5.28 -8.55
C ASP A 72 20.31 5.03 -7.04
N ILE A 73 19.21 4.83 -6.30
CA ILE A 73 19.27 4.54 -4.87
C ILE A 73 19.99 3.21 -4.61
N SER A 74 19.75 2.18 -5.44
CA SER A 74 20.40 0.88 -5.27
C SER A 74 21.91 0.98 -5.46
N ILE A 75 22.36 1.77 -6.44
CA ILE A 75 23.78 2.08 -6.67
C ILE A 75 24.36 2.86 -5.49
N ASP A 76 23.66 3.89 -5.00
CA ASP A 76 24.09 4.71 -3.86
C ASP A 76 24.26 3.87 -2.58
N LEU A 77 23.40 2.87 -2.39
CA LEU A 77 23.48 1.92 -1.28
C LEU A 77 24.54 0.82 -1.49
N GLY A 78 25.16 0.76 -2.67
CA GLY A 78 26.14 -0.27 -3.03
C GLY A 78 25.55 -1.66 -3.18
N LEU A 79 24.24 -1.77 -3.46
CA LEU A 79 23.56 -3.03 -3.68
C LEU A 79 23.98 -3.61 -5.02
N VAL A 80 24.20 -4.92 -5.06
CA VAL A 80 24.41 -5.66 -6.31
C VAL A 80 23.11 -6.32 -6.77
N ASP A 81 23.01 -6.65 -8.07
CA ASP A 81 21.77 -7.09 -8.72
C ASP A 81 20.96 -8.17 -7.96
N TRP A 82 21.62 -9.11 -7.29
CA TRP A 82 20.95 -10.19 -6.54
C TRP A 82 20.47 -9.79 -5.14
N GLU A 83 20.87 -8.61 -4.64
CA GLU A 83 20.39 -8.03 -3.38
C GLU A 83 19.15 -7.15 -3.59
N VAL A 84 18.91 -6.69 -4.82
CA VAL A 84 17.72 -5.91 -5.17
C VAL A 84 16.56 -6.88 -5.41
N ALA A 85 15.57 -6.85 -4.52
CA ALA A 85 14.41 -7.72 -4.63
C ALA A 85 13.67 -7.52 -5.97
N ASP A 86 13.25 -8.60 -6.62
CA ASP A 86 12.38 -8.51 -7.78
C ASP A 86 11.07 -7.79 -7.40
N LEU A 87 10.63 -6.87 -8.26
CA LEU A 87 9.41 -6.09 -8.07
C LEU A 87 8.62 -6.08 -9.36
N ASP A 88 7.37 -6.50 -9.28
CA ASP A 88 6.43 -6.35 -10.38
C ASP A 88 5.84 -4.93 -10.37
N VAL A 89 5.87 -4.24 -11.51
CA VAL A 89 5.34 -2.88 -11.65
C VAL A 89 4.16 -2.89 -12.61
N VAL A 90 3.01 -2.44 -12.11
CA VAL A 90 1.81 -2.23 -12.93
C VAL A 90 1.61 -0.73 -13.10
N GLY A 91 1.66 -0.26 -14.35
CA GLY A 91 1.35 1.11 -14.71
C GLY A 91 -0.13 1.31 -15.05
N GLY A 92 -0.63 2.50 -14.74
CA GLY A 92 -1.80 3.07 -15.40
C GLY A 92 -3.04 3.16 -14.51
N PRO A 93 -4.16 3.68 -15.05
CA PRO A 93 -5.34 4.00 -14.25
C PRO A 93 -5.96 2.82 -13.49
N SER A 94 -5.69 1.58 -13.91
CA SER A 94 -6.15 0.35 -13.24
C SER A 94 -5.22 -0.16 -12.15
N ALA A 95 -4.02 0.40 -11.99
CA ALA A 95 -3.00 -0.13 -11.08
C ALA A 95 -3.49 -0.27 -9.63
N ALA A 96 -4.27 0.71 -9.13
CA ALA A 96 -4.92 0.65 -7.82
C ALA A 96 -5.81 -0.59 -7.64
N VAL A 97 -6.58 -0.93 -8.66
CA VAL A 97 -7.51 -2.08 -8.66
C VAL A 97 -6.74 -3.39 -8.76
N GLU A 98 -5.72 -3.44 -9.62
CA GLU A 98 -4.91 -4.65 -9.84
C GLU A 98 -4.10 -5.03 -8.60
N VAL A 99 -3.52 -4.04 -7.91
CA VAL A 99 -2.79 -4.29 -6.65
C VAL A 99 -3.75 -4.61 -5.50
N ALA A 100 -4.91 -3.94 -5.42
CA ALA A 100 -5.92 -4.27 -4.41
C ALA A 100 -6.47 -5.70 -4.56
N GLY A 101 -6.43 -6.26 -5.77
CA GLY A 101 -6.82 -7.64 -6.07
C GLY A 101 -5.82 -8.71 -5.62
N ILE A 102 -4.69 -8.34 -5.01
CA ILE A 102 -3.77 -9.30 -4.40
C ILE A 102 -4.42 -9.86 -3.14
N ALA A 103 -4.49 -11.20 -3.05
CA ALA A 103 -4.98 -11.87 -1.86
C ALA A 103 -4.10 -11.51 -0.66
N SER A 104 -4.68 -10.86 0.34
CA SER A 104 -3.98 -10.38 1.53
C SER A 104 -4.86 -10.52 2.77
N ASP A 105 -4.25 -10.40 3.95
CA ASP A 105 -5.00 -10.39 5.23
C ASP A 105 -5.67 -9.04 5.46
N ILE A 106 -5.05 -7.95 5.00
CA ILE A 106 -5.50 -6.58 5.21
C ILE A 106 -5.32 -5.76 3.93
N ALA A 107 -6.38 -5.10 3.49
CA ALA A 107 -6.29 -4.04 2.48
C ALA A 107 -6.54 -2.68 3.14
N VAL A 108 -5.58 -1.78 3.03
CA VAL A 108 -5.74 -0.37 3.43
C VAL A 108 -5.96 0.47 2.19
N ILE A 109 -7.17 0.98 2.03
CA ILE A 109 -7.54 1.85 0.92
C ILE A 109 -7.45 3.30 1.40
N GLY A 110 -6.46 4.04 0.92
CA GLY A 110 -6.30 5.47 1.22
C GLY A 110 -6.99 6.39 0.23
N LEU A 111 -7.36 5.88 -0.95
CA LEU A 111 -8.07 6.63 -1.99
C LEU A 111 -9.55 6.82 -1.65
N THR A 112 -10.12 7.94 -2.10
CA THR A 112 -11.56 8.24 -2.00
C THR A 112 -12.23 8.17 -3.38
N GLY A 113 -13.53 8.45 -3.45
CA GLY A 113 -14.29 8.47 -4.69
C GLY A 113 -14.36 7.11 -5.39
N ASP A 114 -14.51 7.14 -6.71
CA ASP A 114 -14.63 5.92 -7.52
C ASP A 114 -13.36 5.05 -7.55
N PRO A 115 -12.13 5.60 -7.61
CA PRO A 115 -10.91 4.80 -7.51
C PRO A 115 -10.83 4.01 -6.19
N GLY A 116 -11.14 4.66 -5.06
CA GLY A 116 -11.16 4.00 -3.75
C GLY A 116 -12.22 2.90 -3.66
N ARG A 117 -13.43 3.14 -4.19
CA ARG A 117 -14.50 2.13 -4.23
C ARG A 117 -14.13 0.93 -5.11
N ALA A 118 -13.53 1.17 -6.27
CA ALA A 118 -13.11 0.10 -7.17
C ALA A 118 -12.00 -0.76 -6.54
N ALA A 119 -11.04 -0.15 -5.86
CA ALA A 119 -10.00 -0.86 -5.13
C ALA A 119 -10.57 -1.68 -3.95
N ALA A 120 -11.50 -1.11 -3.17
CA ALA A 120 -12.16 -1.83 -2.09
C ALA A 120 -12.96 -3.05 -2.60
N GLU A 121 -13.64 -2.92 -3.74
CA GLU A 121 -14.35 -4.02 -4.39
C GLU A 121 -13.39 -5.12 -4.86
N ALA A 122 -12.24 -4.75 -5.43
CA ALA A 122 -11.22 -5.70 -5.85
C ALA A 122 -10.65 -6.49 -4.66
N ALA A 123 -10.32 -5.80 -3.56
CA ALA A 123 -9.87 -6.45 -2.33
C ALA A 123 -10.91 -7.42 -1.77
N ARG A 124 -12.20 -7.04 -1.80
CA ARG A 124 -13.30 -7.91 -1.38
C ARG A 124 -13.45 -9.13 -2.29
N THR A 125 -13.36 -8.94 -3.60
CA THR A 125 -13.42 -10.02 -4.60
C THR A 125 -12.27 -10.99 -4.45
N ALA A 126 -11.08 -10.49 -4.07
CA ALA A 126 -9.91 -11.31 -3.73
C ALA A 126 -10.06 -12.09 -2.42
N GLY A 127 -11.14 -11.86 -1.64
CA GLY A 127 -11.40 -12.54 -0.38
C GLY A 127 -10.66 -11.94 0.82
N THR A 128 -10.19 -10.68 0.72
CA THR A 128 -9.49 -9.99 1.81
C THR A 128 -10.43 -9.80 3.01
N PRO A 129 -10.08 -10.32 4.20
CA PRO A 129 -11.01 -10.34 5.34
C PRO A 129 -11.12 -9.00 6.07
N VAL A 130 -10.10 -8.15 6.01
CA VAL A 130 -10.09 -6.82 6.64
C VAL A 130 -9.81 -5.75 5.59
N ILE A 131 -10.81 -4.91 5.31
CA ILE A 131 -10.69 -3.83 4.33
C ILE A 131 -10.95 -2.51 5.05
N LEU A 132 -9.88 -1.72 5.21
CA LEU A 132 -9.89 -0.44 5.89
C LEU A 132 -10.03 0.67 4.85
N VAL A 133 -11.01 1.55 5.01
CA VAL A 133 -11.31 2.60 4.03
C VAL A 133 -11.59 3.94 4.72
N PRO A 134 -11.45 5.09 4.02
CA PRO A 134 -11.88 6.37 4.56
C PRO A 134 -13.39 6.35 4.78
N GLY A 135 -13.87 7.02 5.83
CA GLY A 135 -15.29 7.00 6.20
C GLY A 135 -16.26 7.39 5.08
N GLU A 136 -15.81 8.20 4.12
CA GLU A 136 -16.60 8.67 2.97
C GLU A 136 -17.02 7.56 1.99
N ILE A 137 -16.24 6.47 1.90
CA ILE A 137 -16.52 5.34 1.01
C ILE A 137 -16.85 4.05 1.79
N ALA A 138 -17.01 4.15 3.11
CA ALA A 138 -17.40 3.02 3.94
C ALA A 138 -18.79 2.50 3.55
N SER A 139 -18.92 1.19 3.49
CA SER A 139 -20.15 0.47 3.19
C SER A 139 -20.15 -0.89 3.88
N GLU A 140 -21.21 -1.69 3.73
CA GLU A 140 -21.31 -2.99 4.38
C GLU A 140 -20.10 -3.90 4.05
N GLY A 141 -19.46 -4.42 5.11
CA GLY A 141 -18.25 -5.23 4.99
C GLY A 141 -16.93 -4.45 4.92
N LEU A 142 -16.97 -3.11 4.86
CA LEU A 142 -15.78 -2.25 4.92
C LEU A 142 -15.68 -1.56 6.28
N GLN A 143 -14.46 -1.45 6.81
CA GLN A 143 -14.21 -0.81 8.09
C GLN A 143 -13.75 0.63 7.87
N ALA A 144 -14.55 1.59 8.32
CA ALA A 144 -14.20 3.00 8.27
C ALA A 144 -13.02 3.30 9.21
N VAL A 145 -11.99 3.97 8.69
CA VAL A 145 -10.83 4.42 9.45
C VAL A 145 -10.49 5.88 9.14
N SER A 146 -9.79 6.50 10.08
CA SER A 146 -9.06 7.75 9.91
C SER A 146 -7.58 7.49 10.17
N GLU A 147 -6.73 8.44 9.80
CA GLU A 147 -5.30 8.43 10.16
C GLU A 147 -5.07 8.13 11.65
N SER A 148 -5.87 8.77 12.52
CA SER A 148 -5.78 8.62 13.97
C SER A 148 -6.29 7.29 14.52
N SER A 149 -7.30 6.67 13.88
CA SER A 149 -7.88 5.40 14.37
C SER A 149 -7.19 4.16 13.80
N LEU A 150 -6.40 4.32 12.73
CA LEU A 150 -5.74 3.21 12.03
C LEU A 150 -4.81 2.43 12.96
N ALA A 151 -4.08 3.12 13.83
CA ALA A 151 -3.22 2.49 14.83
C ALA A 151 -4.03 1.60 15.78
N ASP A 152 -5.20 2.03 16.23
CA ASP A 152 -6.00 1.24 17.16
C ASP A 152 -6.57 -0.02 16.49
N VAL A 153 -6.95 0.08 15.22
CA VAL A 153 -7.44 -1.07 14.44
C VAL A 153 -6.32 -2.07 14.16
N LEU A 154 -5.17 -1.60 13.66
CA LEU A 154 -4.07 -2.48 13.30
C LEU A 154 -3.41 -3.09 14.55
N LEU A 155 -3.25 -2.32 15.62
CA LEU A 155 -2.65 -2.80 16.88
C LEU A 155 -3.63 -3.58 17.77
N GLY A 156 -4.89 -3.77 17.33
CA GLY A 156 -5.90 -4.51 18.08
C GLY A 156 -6.27 -3.86 19.42
N ARG A 157 -6.27 -2.52 19.48
CA ARG A 157 -6.60 -1.73 20.68
C ARG A 157 -8.07 -1.34 20.79
N THR A 158 -8.93 -1.85 19.92
CA THR A 158 -10.38 -1.65 20.04
C THR A 158 -10.93 -2.38 21.27
N ASP A 159 -11.25 -1.57 22.30
CA ASP A 159 -11.94 -1.85 23.56
C ASP A 159 -11.28 -2.77 24.63
N ARG A 160 -10.56 -2.13 25.56
CA ARG A 160 -10.74 -2.38 27.00
C ARG A 160 -11.18 -1.10 27.71
N GLY A 161 -12.42 -0.69 27.46
CA GLY A 161 -13.10 0.34 28.25
C GLY A 161 -14.43 -0.21 28.75
N GLN A 162 -14.39 -0.91 29.89
CA GLN A 162 -15.55 -1.04 30.78
C GLN A 162 -15.64 0.21 31.66
#